data_AF-A0A942HF11-F1
#
_entry.id   AF-A0A942HF11-F1
#
_cell.length_a   1.000
_cell.length_b   1.000
_cell.length_c   1.000
_cell.angle_alpha   90.00
_cell.angle_beta   90.00
_cell.angle_gamma   90.00
#
_symmetry.space_group_name_H-M   'P 1'
#
loop_
_entity.id
_entity.type
_entity.pdbx_description
1 polymer ?
#
loop_
_entity_poly.entity_id
_entity_poly.type
_entity_poly.pdbx_seq_one_letter_code
_entity_poly.pdbx_strand_id
1 'polypeptide(L)'
;MHVANEQHDAGALLRRQRDRRRGIGDVIATLGRIVGTRSEPGQVRAAFESALQQVLPVQAIALRESASRWAASRTDSGLESVAFEVPGPTPAQRGILEATFEPHRRLADWEFQMMGHAAQLAALVLEAERGRQGTRPQPAPPGRPRRDGAAPLIGTTPAMAELRARIERVATTDFTVLLEGESGVGKELVARQIHELSPRRSGPFVAINCAALVETLLEAELFGIEERTATGVRGRRGKFECADGGTLFLDEVSDLSMTAQAKLLRAIQDLAVERVGGQGTQRVDIRIVAATNRSLKSMVDHRLFRADLYYRLSGVDIRVPSLRERRPDIVELAAYFLERHREVRVLHLSEGARDALLLHDWPGNVRELERVIERAVALAGSAVIELDDLPAAVRGEYEAVLMPSIRRRETMRAWGSRYARLVYERCGGNKRETARVLGITYHTLNSYLRFPVDAPADTAEDMPVEDIEASDEADPVAAAS
;
A
#
# COMPACT_ATOMS: atom_id res chain seq x y z
N MET A 1 61.82 -19.30 3.39
CA MET A 1 60.68 -20.21 3.64
C MET A 1 59.31 -19.51 3.59
N HIS A 2 59.23 -18.17 3.58
CA HIS A 2 57.95 -17.45 3.51
C HIS A 2 57.36 -17.22 2.10
N VAL A 3 58.17 -17.32 1.02
CA VAL A 3 57.69 -17.06 -0.35
C VAL A 3 57.01 -18.29 -0.98
N ALA A 4 57.28 -19.49 -0.49
CA ALA A 4 56.68 -20.73 -1.01
C ALA A 4 55.25 -20.99 -0.53
N ASN A 5 54.81 -20.34 0.56
CA ASN A 5 53.48 -20.55 1.14
C ASN A 5 52.42 -19.63 0.50
N GLU A 6 52.80 -18.43 0.05
CA GLU A 6 51.87 -17.51 -0.65
C GLU A 6 51.52 -17.97 -2.07
N GLN A 7 52.44 -18.66 -2.77
CA GLN A 7 52.17 -19.19 -4.11
C GLN A 7 51.24 -20.43 -4.09
N HIS A 8 51.26 -21.21 -3.02
CA HIS A 8 50.31 -22.32 -2.83
C HIS A 8 48.89 -21.83 -2.56
N ASP A 9 48.74 -20.74 -1.80
CA ASP A 9 47.44 -20.18 -1.43
C ASP A 9 46.78 -19.41 -2.59
N ALA A 10 47.57 -18.68 -3.38
CA ALA A 10 47.08 -18.04 -4.61
C ALA A 10 46.62 -19.06 -5.67
N GLY A 11 47.30 -20.21 -5.78
CA GLY A 11 46.91 -21.30 -6.66
C GLY A 11 45.59 -21.99 -6.25
N ALA A 12 45.35 -22.13 -4.95
CA ALA A 12 44.09 -22.66 -4.40
C ALA A 12 42.92 -21.67 -4.57
N LEU A 13 43.15 -20.37 -4.35
CA LEU A 13 42.18 -19.29 -4.59
C LEU A 13 41.78 -19.20 -6.07
N LEU A 14 42.75 -19.26 -7.00
CA LEU A 14 42.48 -19.24 -8.43
C LEU A 14 41.73 -20.49 -8.91
N ARG A 15 42.02 -21.67 -8.36
CA ARG A 15 41.24 -22.90 -8.64
C ARG A 15 39.80 -22.77 -8.15
N ARG A 16 39.59 -22.31 -6.91
CA ARG A 16 38.25 -22.04 -6.34
C ARG A 16 37.46 -21.02 -7.15
N GLN A 17 38.11 -19.97 -7.66
CA GLN A 17 37.46 -18.95 -8.50
C GLN A 17 37.08 -19.49 -9.89
N ARG A 18 37.89 -20.43 -10.43
CA ARG A 18 37.67 -21.07 -11.73
C ARG A 18 36.54 -22.12 -11.66
N ASP A 19 36.50 -22.91 -10.60
CA ASP A 19 35.42 -23.89 -10.35
C ASP A 19 34.08 -23.18 -10.10
N ARG A 20 34.10 -22.04 -9.39
CA ARG A 20 32.92 -21.18 -9.17
C ARG A 20 32.35 -20.57 -10.45
N ARG A 21 33.20 -20.15 -11.39
CA ARG A 21 32.76 -19.61 -12.69
C ARG A 21 32.21 -20.71 -13.62
N ARG A 22 32.77 -21.92 -13.56
CA ARG A 22 32.25 -23.08 -14.30
C ARG A 22 30.86 -23.50 -13.82
N GLY A 23 30.66 -23.63 -12.51
CA GLY A 23 29.37 -24.06 -11.94
C GLY A 23 28.19 -23.17 -12.32
N ILE A 24 28.33 -21.83 -12.25
CA ILE A 24 27.26 -20.91 -12.70
C ILE A 24 27.06 -21.00 -14.22
N GLY A 25 28.15 -21.08 -14.97
CA GLY A 25 28.12 -21.20 -16.43
C GLY A 25 27.35 -22.45 -16.89
N ASP A 26 27.55 -23.57 -16.22
CA ASP A 26 26.91 -24.86 -16.54
C ASP A 26 25.40 -24.85 -16.21
N VAL A 27 25.00 -24.19 -15.12
CA VAL A 27 23.58 -23.98 -14.76
C VAL A 27 22.90 -23.06 -15.79
N ILE A 28 23.53 -21.95 -16.16
CA ILE A 28 23.00 -21.02 -17.17
C ILE A 28 22.93 -21.68 -18.55
N ALA A 29 23.94 -22.45 -18.94
CA ALA A 29 23.96 -23.17 -20.22
C ALA A 29 22.90 -24.27 -20.28
N THR A 30 22.60 -24.92 -19.16
CA THR A 30 21.54 -25.93 -19.07
C THR A 30 20.15 -25.29 -19.13
N LEU A 31 19.93 -24.18 -18.42
CA LEU A 31 18.71 -23.38 -18.53
C LEU A 31 18.52 -22.84 -19.95
N GLY A 32 19.57 -22.35 -20.60
CA GLY A 32 19.52 -21.83 -21.97
C GLY A 32 19.11 -22.89 -23.01
N ARG A 33 19.56 -24.15 -22.85
CA ARG A 33 19.14 -25.27 -23.72
C ARG A 33 17.67 -25.67 -23.52
N ILE A 34 17.15 -25.52 -22.30
CA ILE A 34 15.79 -25.96 -21.93
C ILE A 34 14.74 -24.88 -22.25
N VAL A 35 15.07 -23.60 -22.07
CA VAL A 35 14.18 -22.48 -22.42
C VAL A 35 13.98 -22.37 -23.94
N GLY A 36 14.95 -22.85 -24.74
CA GLY A 36 14.86 -22.91 -26.21
C GLY A 36 14.01 -24.06 -26.76
N THR A 37 13.65 -25.05 -25.96
CA THR A 37 12.79 -26.18 -26.36
C THR A 37 11.40 -26.05 -25.72
N ARG A 38 10.34 -26.47 -26.41
CA ARG A 38 8.94 -26.42 -25.91
C ARG A 38 8.70 -27.43 -24.78
N SER A 39 9.39 -27.27 -23.66
CA SER A 39 9.33 -28.15 -22.49
C SER A 39 8.18 -27.74 -21.56
N GLU A 40 7.49 -28.73 -20.97
CA GLU A 40 6.38 -28.50 -20.03
C GLU A 40 6.86 -27.78 -18.75
N PRO A 41 6.01 -26.97 -18.09
CA PRO A 41 6.39 -26.15 -16.93
C PRO A 41 7.18 -26.92 -15.85
N GLY A 42 6.68 -28.09 -15.43
CA GLY A 42 7.33 -28.92 -14.41
C GLY A 42 8.70 -29.50 -14.83
N GLN A 43 8.98 -29.60 -16.13
CA GLN A 43 10.28 -30.08 -16.62
C GLN A 43 11.37 -29.02 -16.49
N VAL A 44 11.02 -27.73 -16.63
CA VAL A 44 11.98 -26.62 -16.48
C VAL A 44 12.43 -26.48 -15.02
N ARG A 45 11.48 -26.57 -14.08
CA ARG A 45 11.76 -26.56 -12.65
C ARG A 45 12.60 -27.77 -12.21
N ALA A 46 12.18 -28.98 -12.57
CA ALA A 46 12.92 -30.19 -12.21
C ALA A 46 14.34 -30.22 -12.77
N ALA A 47 14.53 -29.73 -14.00
CA ALA A 47 15.86 -29.65 -14.59
C ALA A 47 16.75 -28.58 -13.94
N PHE A 48 16.17 -27.46 -13.50
CA PHE A 48 16.88 -26.46 -12.72
C PHE A 48 17.35 -27.01 -11.36
N GLU A 49 16.47 -27.70 -10.63
CA GLU A 49 16.80 -28.37 -9.36
C GLU A 49 17.90 -29.42 -9.56
N SER A 50 17.79 -30.26 -10.60
CA SER A 50 18.78 -31.29 -10.91
C SER A 50 20.15 -30.70 -11.30
N ALA A 51 20.18 -29.62 -12.07
CA ALA A 51 21.43 -28.94 -12.44
C ALA A 51 22.14 -28.37 -11.19
N LEU A 52 21.39 -27.81 -10.24
CA LEU A 52 21.98 -27.32 -9.00
C LEU A 52 22.50 -28.46 -8.11
N GLN A 53 21.80 -29.60 -8.04
CA GLN A 53 22.26 -30.78 -7.29
C GLN A 53 23.53 -31.40 -7.87
N GLN A 54 23.81 -31.23 -9.16
CA GLN A 54 25.06 -31.69 -9.79
C GLN A 54 26.26 -30.78 -9.49
N VAL A 55 26.01 -29.50 -9.22
CA VAL A 55 27.05 -28.48 -8.99
C VAL A 55 27.33 -28.28 -7.50
N LEU A 56 26.32 -28.46 -6.67
CA LEU A 56 26.42 -28.31 -5.23
C LEU A 56 26.38 -29.68 -4.55
N PRO A 57 27.29 -29.97 -3.61
CA PRO A 57 27.26 -31.21 -2.84
C PRO A 57 26.12 -31.17 -1.81
N VAL A 58 24.88 -31.34 -2.26
CA VAL A 58 23.65 -31.30 -1.45
C VAL A 58 22.84 -32.57 -1.66
N GLN A 59 22.08 -32.97 -0.65
CA GLN A 59 21.23 -34.16 -0.73
C GLN A 59 19.96 -33.90 -1.55
N ALA A 60 19.40 -32.70 -1.43
CA ALA A 60 18.21 -32.31 -2.16
C ALA A 60 18.16 -30.79 -2.38
N ILE A 61 17.47 -30.40 -3.44
CA ILE A 61 17.11 -29.01 -3.75
C ILE A 61 15.64 -29.00 -4.13
N ALA A 62 14.88 -28.07 -3.56
CA ALA A 62 13.46 -27.88 -3.86
C ALA A 62 13.16 -26.39 -4.09
N LEU A 63 12.55 -26.07 -5.23
CA LEU A 63 12.03 -24.76 -5.57
C LEU A 63 10.50 -24.76 -5.43
N ARG A 64 10.00 -23.94 -4.51
CA ARG A 64 8.56 -23.85 -4.20
C ARG A 64 8.06 -22.42 -4.37
N GLU A 65 6.81 -22.28 -4.80
CA GLU A 65 6.11 -21.00 -4.70
C GLU A 65 5.61 -20.79 -3.27
N SER A 66 5.80 -19.59 -2.73
CA SER A 66 5.38 -19.27 -1.37
C SER A 66 4.01 -18.59 -1.39
N ALA A 67 2.95 -19.40 -1.26
CA ALA A 67 1.58 -18.88 -1.17
C ALA A 67 1.17 -18.49 0.27
N SER A 68 2.05 -18.63 1.27
CA SER A 68 1.68 -18.42 2.67
C SER A 68 2.86 -17.97 3.53
N ARG A 69 2.69 -16.84 4.24
CA ARG A 69 3.50 -16.48 5.41
C ARG A 69 3.40 -17.64 6.41
N TRP A 70 4.54 -18.17 6.85
CA TRP A 70 4.70 -19.34 7.73
C TRP A 70 4.43 -20.72 7.13
N ALA A 71 5.24 -21.10 6.14
CA ALA A 71 5.59 -22.51 5.95
C ALA A 71 7.10 -22.71 6.18
N ALA A 72 7.58 -22.30 7.35
CA ALA A 72 8.66 -23.07 7.98
C ALA A 72 8.01 -24.38 8.44
N SER A 73 7.79 -25.29 7.51
CA SER A 73 7.72 -26.70 7.87
C SER A 73 9.10 -26.99 8.46
N ARG A 74 9.19 -27.03 9.79
CA ARG A 74 10.18 -27.88 10.43
C ARG A 74 9.91 -29.27 9.87
N THR A 75 10.65 -29.65 8.82
CA THR A 75 10.85 -31.05 8.50
C THR A 75 11.57 -31.63 9.70
N ASP A 76 10.79 -32.32 10.53
CA ASP A 76 11.24 -33.12 11.65
C ASP A 76 11.98 -34.36 11.12
N SER A 77 13.10 -34.12 10.44
CA SER A 77 13.86 -35.14 9.74
C SER A 77 15.36 -34.99 9.97
N GLY A 78 15.81 -34.50 11.13
CA GLY A 78 17.22 -34.54 11.56
C GLY A 78 18.27 -33.99 10.57
N LEU A 79 17.85 -33.28 9.53
CA LEU A 79 18.65 -32.82 8.39
C LEU A 79 18.68 -31.30 8.42
N GLU A 80 19.87 -30.72 8.34
CA GLU A 80 20.03 -29.26 8.28
C GLU A 80 19.65 -28.78 6.87
N SER A 81 18.59 -27.98 6.75
CA SER A 81 18.21 -27.31 5.50
C SER A 81 18.43 -25.79 5.59
N VAL A 82 18.82 -25.20 4.46
CA VAL A 82 18.98 -23.75 4.30
C VAL A 82 18.05 -23.29 3.20
N ALA A 83 17.17 -22.35 3.54
CA ALA A 83 16.20 -21.77 2.63
C ALA A 83 16.66 -20.38 2.18
N PHE A 84 16.61 -20.16 0.86
CA PHE A 84 16.89 -18.87 0.24
C PHE A 84 15.60 -18.30 -0.34
N GLU A 85 15.34 -17.03 -0.07
CA GLU A 85 14.19 -16.33 -0.62
C GLU A 85 14.38 -16.09 -2.11
N VAL A 86 13.42 -16.54 -2.91
CA VAL A 86 13.38 -16.29 -4.35
C VAL A 86 12.53 -15.04 -4.58
N PRO A 87 13.10 -13.96 -5.14
CA PRO A 87 12.37 -12.72 -5.36
C PRO A 87 11.23 -12.91 -6.36
N GLY A 88 10.17 -12.13 -6.19
CA GLY A 88 9.02 -12.11 -7.10
C GLY A 88 8.50 -10.69 -7.29
N PRO A 89 7.77 -10.40 -8.39
CA PRO A 89 7.31 -9.05 -8.70
C PRO A 89 6.26 -8.52 -7.69
N THR A 90 5.58 -9.43 -6.97
CA THR A 90 4.74 -9.09 -5.81
C THR A 90 5.05 -10.00 -4.61
N PRO A 91 4.74 -9.58 -3.37
CA PRO A 91 4.96 -10.41 -2.18
C PRO A 91 4.26 -11.77 -2.21
N ALA A 92 3.11 -11.88 -2.89
CA ALA A 92 2.36 -13.12 -3.08
C ALA A 92 2.94 -14.05 -4.16
N GLN A 93 3.97 -13.58 -4.87
CA GLN A 93 4.61 -14.27 -6.00
C GLN A 93 6.09 -14.58 -5.71
N ARG A 94 6.51 -14.49 -4.44
CA ARG A 94 7.84 -14.94 -4.00
C ARG A 94 7.91 -16.46 -3.96
N GLY A 95 9.12 -16.99 -4.08
CA GLY A 95 9.39 -18.41 -3.93
C GLY A 95 10.37 -18.69 -2.81
N ILE A 96 10.61 -19.96 -2.55
CA ILE A 96 11.65 -20.43 -1.64
C ILE A 96 12.46 -21.48 -2.40
N LEU A 97 13.78 -21.30 -2.41
CA LEU A 97 14.74 -22.30 -2.86
C LEU A 97 15.37 -22.92 -1.61
N GLU A 98 15.01 -24.15 -1.32
CA GLU A 98 15.52 -24.89 -0.17
C GLU A 98 16.60 -25.88 -0.62
N ALA A 99 17.73 -25.92 0.08
CA ALA A 99 18.76 -26.94 -0.07
C ALA A 99 18.93 -27.72 1.23
N THR A 100 19.02 -29.05 1.12
CA THR A 100 19.18 -29.98 2.24
C THR A 100 20.58 -30.59 2.21
N PHE A 101 21.27 -30.61 3.35
CA PHE A 101 22.67 -31.04 3.46
C PHE A 101 22.81 -32.22 4.41
N GLU A 102 23.96 -32.89 4.36
CA GLU A 102 24.34 -33.87 5.38
C GLU A 102 24.42 -33.22 6.76
N PRO A 103 23.96 -33.91 7.83
CA PRO A 103 24.04 -33.40 9.19
C PRO A 103 25.48 -32.99 9.57
N HIS A 104 25.64 -31.84 10.23
CA HIS A 104 26.91 -31.28 10.70
C HIS A 104 27.84 -30.71 9.62
N ARG A 105 27.40 -30.59 8.36
CA ARG A 105 28.15 -29.91 7.31
C ARG A 105 27.61 -28.49 7.08
N ARG A 106 28.43 -27.49 7.39
CA ARG A 106 28.11 -26.10 7.06
C ARG A 106 28.44 -25.81 5.58
N LEU A 107 27.56 -25.05 4.93
CA LEU A 107 27.80 -24.45 3.62
C LEU A 107 29.09 -23.61 3.67
N ALA A 108 30.01 -23.85 2.74
CA ALA A 108 31.13 -22.95 2.51
C ALA A 108 30.62 -21.62 1.92
N ASP A 109 31.36 -20.53 2.13
CA ASP A 109 30.95 -19.18 1.69
C ASP A 109 30.60 -19.10 0.19
N TRP A 110 31.34 -19.85 -0.64
CA TRP A 110 31.07 -19.88 -2.07
C TRP A 110 29.78 -20.64 -2.41
N GLU A 111 29.45 -21.71 -1.68
CA GLU A 111 28.20 -22.48 -1.85
C GLU A 111 27.00 -21.64 -1.42
N PHE A 112 27.13 -20.87 -0.34
CA PHE A 112 26.11 -19.92 0.10
C PHE A 112 25.88 -18.81 -0.94
N GLN A 113 26.97 -18.27 -1.50
CA GLN A 113 26.89 -17.25 -2.55
C GLN A 113 26.30 -17.83 -3.85
N MET A 114 26.63 -19.07 -4.20
CA MET A 114 26.03 -19.79 -5.34
C MET A 114 24.53 -19.98 -5.17
N MET A 115 24.08 -20.39 -3.99
CA MET A 115 22.65 -20.52 -3.68
C MET A 115 21.92 -19.17 -3.75
N GLY A 116 22.56 -18.08 -3.34
CA GLY A 116 22.01 -16.73 -3.52
C GLY A 116 21.82 -16.35 -4.99
N HIS A 117 22.77 -16.67 -5.86
CA HIS A 117 22.63 -16.45 -7.31
C HIS A 117 21.60 -17.41 -7.94
N ALA A 118 21.56 -18.66 -7.50
CA ALA A 118 20.56 -19.63 -7.92
C ALA A 118 19.15 -19.16 -7.55
N ALA A 119 18.94 -18.56 -6.38
CA ALA A 119 17.65 -17.99 -5.98
C ALA A 119 17.20 -16.85 -6.92
N GLN A 120 18.13 -16.05 -7.45
CA GLN A 120 17.81 -15.03 -8.46
C GLN A 120 17.39 -15.66 -9.81
N LEU A 121 18.08 -16.72 -10.24
CA LEU A 121 17.71 -17.45 -11.47
C LEU A 121 16.38 -18.20 -11.30
N ALA A 122 16.11 -18.72 -10.11
CA ALA A 122 14.86 -19.39 -9.78
C ALA A 122 13.63 -18.47 -9.95
N ALA A 123 13.79 -17.15 -9.74
CA ALA A 123 12.73 -16.18 -9.97
C ALA A 123 12.28 -16.18 -11.44
N LEU A 124 13.23 -16.26 -12.38
CA LEU A 124 12.95 -16.33 -13.81
C LEU A 124 12.27 -17.65 -14.19
N VAL A 125 12.65 -18.75 -13.54
CA VAL A 125 12.00 -20.06 -13.74
C VAL A 125 10.54 -20.01 -13.31
N LEU A 126 10.25 -19.49 -12.12
CA LEU A 126 8.88 -19.34 -11.61
C LEU A 126 8.04 -18.38 -12.48
N GLU A 127 8.64 -17.30 -12.97
CA GLU A 127 7.97 -16.35 -13.86
C GLU A 127 7.63 -16.97 -15.22
N ALA A 128 8.54 -17.77 -15.79
CA ALA A 128 8.30 -18.50 -17.02
C ALA A 128 7.17 -19.54 -16.89
N GLU A 129 7.04 -20.20 -15.73
CA GLU A 129 5.94 -21.11 -15.45
C GLU A 129 4.59 -20.37 -15.35
N ARG A 130 4.55 -19.22 -14.68
CA ARG A 130 3.34 -18.38 -14.53
C ARG A 130 2.84 -17.85 -15.88
N GLY A 131 3.75 -17.38 -16.73
CA GLY A 131 3.41 -16.87 -18.06
C GLY A 131 2.81 -17.93 -18.99
N ARG A 132 3.04 -19.23 -18.70
CA ARG A 132 2.54 -20.36 -19.51
C ARG A 132 1.27 -21.00 -18.96
N GLN A 133 0.89 -20.75 -17.70
CA GLN A 133 -0.32 -21.32 -17.06
C GLN A 133 -1.62 -20.53 -17.33
N GLY A 134 -1.59 -19.45 -18.13
CA GLY A 134 -2.76 -18.60 -18.34
C GLY A 134 -3.61 -18.93 -19.58
N THR A 135 -4.41 -20.00 -19.58
CA THR A 135 -5.77 -19.99 -20.21
C THR A 135 -6.63 -21.21 -19.81
N ARG A 136 -7.44 -21.07 -18.76
CA ARG A 136 -8.74 -21.75 -18.65
C ARG A 136 -9.66 -20.88 -17.78
N PRO A 137 -10.88 -20.52 -18.22
CA PRO A 137 -11.76 -19.68 -17.43
C PRO A 137 -12.38 -20.54 -16.32
N GLN A 138 -11.98 -20.27 -15.07
CA GLN A 138 -12.65 -20.82 -13.90
C GLN A 138 -13.76 -19.84 -13.49
N PRO A 139 -15.00 -20.31 -13.22
CA PRO A 139 -16.07 -19.43 -12.76
C PRO A 139 -15.66 -18.83 -11.41
N ALA A 140 -15.76 -17.49 -11.32
CA ALA A 140 -15.33 -16.74 -10.16
C ALA A 140 -16.09 -17.15 -8.89
N PRO A 141 -15.43 -17.24 -7.72
CA PRO A 141 -16.13 -17.33 -6.45
C PRO A 141 -16.99 -16.06 -6.26
N PRO A 142 -18.19 -16.18 -5.65
CA PRO A 142 -19.05 -15.03 -5.44
C PRO A 142 -18.38 -14.08 -4.44
N GLY A 143 -18.22 -12.81 -4.82
CA GLY A 143 -17.88 -11.73 -3.89
C GLY A 143 -16.38 -11.50 -3.67
N ARG A 144 -15.64 -11.14 -4.72
CA ARG A 144 -14.57 -10.15 -4.59
C ARG A 144 -14.87 -9.01 -5.57
N PRO A 145 -15.04 -7.75 -5.13
CA PRO A 145 -15.01 -6.65 -6.08
C PRO A 145 -13.66 -6.72 -6.79
N ARG A 146 -13.70 -6.65 -8.13
CA ARG A 146 -12.52 -6.56 -8.98
C ARG A 146 -11.55 -5.55 -8.38
N ARG A 147 -10.28 -5.93 -8.20
CA ARG A 147 -9.19 -5.01 -7.81
C ARG A 147 -8.92 -3.91 -8.85
N ASP A 148 -9.64 -3.94 -9.98
CA ASP A 148 -9.59 -2.97 -11.06
C ASP A 148 -10.76 -1.95 -11.02
N GLY A 149 -11.60 -1.97 -9.98
CA GLY A 149 -12.51 -0.87 -9.70
C GLY A 149 -11.80 0.23 -8.89
N ALA A 150 -12.02 1.50 -9.22
CA ALA A 150 -11.54 2.61 -8.40
C ALA A 150 -11.95 2.39 -6.94
N ALA A 151 -11.00 2.50 -6.01
CA ALA A 151 -11.34 2.53 -4.60
C ALA A 151 -12.40 3.62 -4.38
N PRO A 152 -13.48 3.32 -3.63
CA PRO A 152 -14.57 4.28 -3.48
C PRO A 152 -14.07 5.56 -2.79
N LEU A 153 -14.63 6.71 -3.19
CA LEU A 153 -14.46 7.96 -2.45
C LEU A 153 -15.23 7.88 -1.13
N ILE A 154 -14.51 7.55 -0.06
CA ILE A 154 -15.01 7.46 1.32
C ILE A 154 -15.28 8.85 1.89
N GLY A 155 -16.33 8.97 2.70
CA GLY A 155 -16.68 10.20 3.40
C GLY A 155 -18.14 10.61 3.21
N THR A 156 -18.74 11.03 4.32
CA THR A 156 -20.16 11.40 4.43
C THR A 156 -20.36 12.90 4.61
N THR A 157 -19.28 13.68 4.69
CA THR A 157 -19.37 15.14 4.80
C THR A 157 -20.07 15.80 3.61
N PRO A 158 -20.71 16.98 3.81
CA PRO A 158 -21.32 17.76 2.72
C PRO A 158 -20.35 18.07 1.58
N ALA A 159 -19.07 18.35 1.90
CA ALA A 159 -18.03 18.60 0.90
C ALA A 159 -17.80 17.40 -0.01
N MET A 160 -17.82 16.18 0.54
CA MET A 160 -17.70 14.95 -0.24
C MET A 160 -18.96 14.63 -1.04
N ALA A 161 -20.14 14.92 -0.49
CA ALA A 161 -21.40 14.80 -1.24
C ALA A 161 -21.42 15.75 -2.45
N GLU A 162 -21.00 17.01 -2.27
CA GLU A 162 -20.89 17.98 -3.35
C GLU A 162 -19.86 17.55 -4.40
N LEU A 163 -18.69 17.06 -3.97
CA LEU A 163 -17.67 16.54 -4.87
C LEU A 163 -18.22 15.40 -5.74
N ARG A 164 -18.90 14.42 -5.16
CA ARG A 164 -19.53 13.31 -5.90
C ARG A 164 -20.56 13.82 -6.92
N ALA A 165 -21.44 14.73 -6.51
CA ALA A 165 -22.44 15.32 -7.42
C ALA A 165 -21.80 16.14 -8.57
N ARG A 166 -20.63 16.75 -8.36
CA ARG A 166 -19.86 17.39 -9.43
C ARG A 166 -19.23 16.36 -10.35
N ILE A 167 -18.62 15.31 -9.80
CA ILE A 167 -18.03 14.19 -10.57
C ILE A 167 -19.08 13.56 -11.49
N GLU A 168 -20.26 13.22 -10.97
CA GLU A 168 -21.34 12.60 -11.75
C GLU A 168 -21.78 13.47 -12.94
N ARG A 169 -21.98 14.78 -12.72
CA ARG A 169 -22.37 15.71 -13.78
C ARG A 169 -21.28 15.92 -14.83
N VAL A 170 -20.02 15.96 -14.40
CA VAL A 170 -18.89 16.17 -15.32
C VAL A 170 -18.56 14.89 -16.08
N ALA A 171 -18.76 13.73 -15.49
CA ALA A 171 -18.49 12.44 -16.12
C ALA A 171 -19.32 12.24 -17.41
N THR A 172 -20.55 12.76 -17.47
CA THR A 172 -21.43 12.65 -18.65
C THR A 172 -21.02 13.53 -19.84
N THR A 173 -20.02 14.40 -19.69
CA THR A 173 -19.50 15.24 -20.77
C THR A 173 -18.10 14.79 -21.20
N ASP A 174 -17.66 15.21 -22.38
CA ASP A 174 -16.28 15.01 -22.87
C ASP A 174 -15.36 16.21 -22.57
N PHE A 175 -15.79 17.14 -21.70
CA PHE A 175 -14.97 18.30 -21.37
C PHE A 175 -13.69 17.90 -20.62
N THR A 176 -12.62 18.65 -20.89
CA THR A 176 -11.39 18.60 -20.09
C THR A 176 -11.69 19.00 -18.65
N VAL A 177 -11.14 18.24 -17.71
CA VAL A 177 -11.35 18.49 -16.27
C VAL A 177 -10.02 18.85 -15.62
N LEU A 178 -10.00 19.92 -14.84
CA LEU A 178 -8.87 20.29 -13.99
C LEU A 178 -9.20 19.97 -12.53
N LEU A 179 -8.43 19.06 -11.93
CA LEU A 179 -8.53 18.69 -10.53
C LEU A 179 -7.53 19.49 -9.70
N GLU A 180 -8.02 20.36 -8.84
CA GLU A 180 -7.19 21.14 -7.93
C GLU A 180 -7.31 20.60 -6.50
N GLY A 181 -6.18 20.38 -5.83
CA GLY A 181 -6.18 19.97 -4.43
C GLY A 181 -4.79 19.56 -3.98
N GLU A 182 -4.58 19.53 -2.68
CA GLU A 182 -3.27 19.22 -2.09
C GLU A 182 -2.74 17.82 -2.49
N SER A 183 -1.45 17.57 -2.26
CA SER A 183 -0.92 16.23 -2.47
C SER A 183 -1.55 15.25 -1.49
N GLY A 184 -1.85 14.03 -1.96
CA GLY A 184 -2.40 12.96 -1.12
C GLY A 184 -3.90 13.03 -0.83
N VAL A 185 -4.67 13.97 -1.41
CA VAL A 185 -6.15 14.05 -1.19
C VAL A 185 -6.97 13.00 -1.95
N GLY A 186 -6.35 12.30 -2.92
CA GLY A 186 -7.02 11.29 -3.76
C GLY A 186 -7.43 11.78 -5.17
N LYS A 187 -6.73 12.74 -5.77
CA LYS A 187 -7.04 13.26 -7.12
C LYS A 187 -7.09 12.17 -8.20
N GLU A 188 -6.21 11.17 -8.13
CA GLU A 188 -6.25 10.03 -9.06
C GLU A 188 -7.53 9.21 -8.92
N LEU A 189 -8.03 9.00 -7.69
CA LEU A 189 -9.31 8.30 -7.47
C LEU A 189 -10.48 9.09 -8.06
N VAL A 190 -10.47 10.42 -7.90
CA VAL A 190 -11.45 11.31 -8.53
C VAL A 190 -11.40 11.19 -10.05
N ALA A 191 -10.21 11.22 -10.66
CA ALA A 191 -10.04 11.07 -12.10
C ALA A 191 -10.54 9.71 -12.61
N ARG A 192 -10.26 8.63 -11.87
CA ARG A 192 -10.76 7.28 -12.18
C ARG A 192 -12.28 7.22 -12.11
N GLN A 193 -12.90 7.80 -11.09
CA GLN A 193 -14.37 7.85 -11.01
C GLN A 193 -15.01 8.64 -12.16
N ILE A 194 -14.40 9.77 -12.56
CA ILE A 194 -14.84 10.52 -13.76
C ILE A 194 -14.81 9.62 -14.99
N HIS A 195 -13.73 8.85 -15.18
CA HIS A 195 -13.61 7.91 -16.29
C HIS A 195 -14.65 6.80 -16.23
N GLU A 196 -14.81 6.13 -15.09
CA GLU A 196 -15.75 5.01 -14.89
C GLU A 196 -17.21 5.40 -15.11
N LEU A 197 -17.58 6.63 -14.74
CA LEU A 197 -18.93 7.16 -14.93
C LEU A 197 -19.16 7.76 -16.32
N SER A 198 -18.11 7.87 -17.14
CA SER A 198 -18.19 8.48 -18.48
C SER A 198 -18.66 7.49 -19.56
N PRO A 199 -19.08 8.00 -20.74
CA PRO A 199 -19.28 7.16 -21.93
C PRO A 199 -18.03 6.39 -22.36
N ARG A 200 -16.83 6.88 -21.98
CA ARG A 200 -15.52 6.29 -22.33
C ARG A 200 -15.02 5.25 -21.33
N ARG A 201 -15.84 4.80 -20.37
CA ARG A 201 -15.47 3.82 -19.32
C ARG A 201 -14.97 2.45 -19.84
N SER A 202 -15.28 2.11 -21.09
CA SER A 202 -14.78 0.88 -21.74
C SER A 202 -13.43 1.06 -22.42
N GLY A 203 -13.00 2.32 -22.62
CA GLY A 203 -11.70 2.67 -23.17
C GLY A 203 -10.59 2.65 -22.11
N PRO A 204 -9.34 2.84 -22.51
CA PRO A 204 -8.20 2.83 -21.59
C PRO A 204 -8.19 4.05 -20.66
N PHE A 205 -7.83 3.84 -19.39
CA PHE A 205 -7.43 4.92 -18.47
C PHE A 205 -5.91 4.93 -18.35
N VAL A 206 -5.26 5.95 -18.92
CA VAL A 206 -3.80 6.09 -18.91
C VAL A 206 -3.40 7.24 -18.01
N ALA A 207 -2.72 6.92 -16.91
CA ALA A 207 -2.18 7.91 -15.97
C ALA A 207 -0.70 8.22 -16.25
N ILE A 208 -0.35 9.49 -16.13
CA ILE A 208 1.01 10.01 -16.22
C ILE A 208 1.24 10.96 -15.07
N ASN A 209 2.28 10.72 -14.27
CA ASN A 209 2.77 11.70 -13.32
C ASN A 209 3.82 12.58 -14.02
N CYS A 210 3.54 13.87 -14.16
CA CYS A 210 4.41 14.83 -14.83
C CYS A 210 5.67 15.19 -14.02
N ALA A 211 5.62 15.12 -12.68
CA ALA A 211 6.77 15.37 -11.81
C ALA A 211 7.82 14.25 -11.86
N ALA A 212 7.40 13.02 -12.19
CA ALA A 212 8.29 11.86 -12.28
C ALA A 212 9.08 11.78 -13.60
N LEU A 213 8.78 12.63 -14.58
CA LEU A 213 9.39 12.57 -15.91
C LEU A 213 10.55 13.55 -16.04
N VAL A 214 11.73 13.02 -16.35
CA VAL A 214 12.87 13.83 -16.79
C VAL A 214 12.51 14.45 -18.14
N GLU A 215 12.80 15.74 -18.32
CA GLU A 215 12.44 16.51 -19.53
C GLU A 215 12.87 15.83 -20.84
N THR A 216 14.03 15.16 -20.83
CA THR A 216 14.57 14.43 -21.99
C THR A 216 13.78 13.17 -22.35
N LEU A 217 13.06 12.57 -21.41
CA LEU A 217 12.25 11.38 -21.60
C LEU A 217 10.76 11.68 -21.80
N LEU A 218 10.33 12.89 -21.48
CA LEU A 218 8.95 13.32 -21.58
C LEU A 218 8.39 13.11 -22.99
N GLU A 219 9.12 13.50 -24.03
CA GLU A 219 8.66 13.34 -25.42
C GLU A 219 8.48 11.87 -25.80
N ALA A 220 9.46 11.03 -25.47
CA ALA A 220 9.42 9.61 -25.76
C ALA A 220 8.27 8.90 -25.02
N GLU A 221 7.98 9.29 -23.77
CA GLU A 221 6.86 8.72 -23.02
C GLU A 221 5.51 9.25 -23.54
N LEU A 222 5.35 10.56 -23.74
CA LEU A 222 4.09 11.14 -24.19
C LEU A 222 3.74 10.71 -25.62
N PHE A 223 4.71 10.81 -26.53
CA PHE A 223 4.49 10.71 -27.97
C PHE A 223 4.97 9.39 -28.57
N GLY A 224 5.87 8.69 -27.89
CA GLY A 224 6.44 7.44 -28.41
C GLY A 224 7.69 7.69 -29.26
N ILE A 225 8.33 6.59 -29.64
CA ILE A 225 9.54 6.59 -30.47
C ILE A 225 9.27 5.76 -31.71
N GLU A 226 9.61 6.32 -32.87
CA GLU A 226 9.51 5.59 -34.14
C GLU A 226 10.58 4.49 -34.20
N GLU A 227 10.29 3.40 -34.90
CA GLU A 227 11.33 2.40 -35.14
C GLU A 227 12.44 3.04 -35.99
N ARG A 228 13.72 2.80 -35.64
CA ARG A 228 14.92 3.31 -36.35
C ARG A 228 15.32 4.77 -36.07
N THR A 229 14.76 5.43 -35.05
CA THR A 229 15.25 6.76 -34.62
C THR A 229 16.74 6.75 -34.20
N ALA A 230 17.24 5.61 -33.70
CA ALA A 230 18.66 5.35 -33.49
C ALA A 230 18.98 3.85 -33.59
N THR A 231 20.26 3.50 -33.81
CA THR A 231 20.72 2.10 -33.87
C THR A 231 20.38 1.35 -32.57
N GLY A 232 19.59 0.27 -32.67
CA GLY A 232 19.21 -0.57 -31.53
C GLY A 232 17.93 -0.18 -30.80
N VAL A 233 17.25 0.90 -31.21
CA VAL A 233 15.99 1.33 -30.58
C VAL A 233 14.80 0.64 -31.25
N ARG A 234 13.99 -0.07 -30.45
CA ARG A 234 12.70 -0.62 -30.87
C ARG A 234 11.63 0.45 -30.75
N GLY A 235 10.74 0.54 -31.73
CA GLY A 235 9.62 1.48 -31.71
C GLY A 235 8.70 1.23 -30.50
N ARG A 236 8.17 2.31 -29.91
CA ARG A 236 7.29 2.27 -28.73
C ARG A 236 6.17 3.30 -28.88
N ARG A 237 4.93 2.88 -28.62
CA ARG A 237 3.77 3.78 -28.59
C ARG A 237 3.85 4.76 -27.44
N GLY A 238 3.47 6.02 -27.70
CA GLY A 238 3.33 7.05 -26.68
C GLY A 238 2.09 6.85 -25.82
N LYS A 239 2.04 7.54 -24.68
CA LYS A 239 0.90 7.49 -23.75
C LYS A 239 -0.37 8.08 -24.35
N PHE A 240 -0.27 9.10 -25.20
CA PHE A 240 -1.42 9.64 -25.93
C PHE A 240 -2.06 8.58 -26.82
N GLU A 241 -1.25 7.85 -27.60
CA GLU A 241 -1.75 6.73 -28.42
C GLU A 241 -2.33 5.59 -27.56
N CYS A 242 -1.72 5.31 -26.41
CA CYS A 242 -2.23 4.29 -25.48
C CYS A 242 -3.58 4.68 -24.86
N ALA A 243 -3.90 5.97 -24.79
CA ALA A 243 -5.13 6.50 -24.23
C ALA A 243 -6.27 6.64 -25.25
N ASP A 244 -6.00 6.36 -26.54
CA ASP A 244 -6.95 6.51 -27.63
C ASP A 244 -8.27 5.76 -27.37
N GLY A 245 -9.40 6.43 -27.61
CA GLY A 245 -10.74 5.96 -27.26
C GLY A 245 -11.08 6.01 -25.76
N GLY A 246 -10.20 6.55 -24.92
CA GLY A 246 -10.29 6.51 -23.47
C GLY A 246 -10.01 7.85 -22.79
N THR A 247 -9.31 7.81 -21.66
CA THR A 247 -9.00 8.98 -20.83
C THR A 247 -7.51 9.04 -20.50
N LEU A 248 -6.91 10.20 -20.73
CA LEU A 248 -5.55 10.54 -20.34
C LEU A 248 -5.59 11.38 -19.05
N PHE A 249 -5.05 10.82 -17.97
CA PHE A 249 -4.88 11.50 -16.70
C PHE A 249 -3.45 12.06 -16.56
N LEU A 250 -3.34 13.37 -16.38
CA LEU A 250 -2.08 14.09 -16.20
C LEU A 250 -2.00 14.58 -14.75
N ASP A 251 -1.19 13.93 -13.91
CA ASP A 251 -0.98 14.34 -12.52
C ASP A 251 0.21 15.30 -12.38
N GLU A 252 0.11 16.23 -11.45
CA GLU A 252 1.14 17.23 -11.13
C GLU A 252 1.57 18.08 -12.35
N VAL A 253 0.60 18.54 -13.16
CA VAL A 253 0.88 19.34 -14.37
C VAL A 253 1.57 20.68 -14.09
N SER A 254 1.50 21.18 -12.85
CA SER A 254 2.22 22.37 -12.40
C SER A 254 3.74 22.21 -12.40
N ASP A 255 4.25 20.97 -12.39
CA ASP A 255 5.69 20.70 -12.29
C ASP A 255 6.37 20.60 -13.67
N LEU A 256 5.62 20.79 -14.75
CA LEU A 256 6.14 20.80 -16.12
C LEU A 256 7.00 22.03 -16.39
N SER A 257 8.16 21.83 -17.03
CA SER A 257 8.99 22.92 -17.58
C SER A 257 8.23 23.73 -18.65
N MET A 258 8.63 24.98 -18.89
CA MET A 258 8.00 25.81 -19.94
C MET A 258 8.08 25.18 -21.34
N THR A 259 9.18 24.46 -21.63
CA THR A 259 9.35 23.70 -22.87
C THR A 259 8.40 22.52 -22.94
N ALA A 260 8.26 21.76 -21.85
CA ALA A 260 7.32 20.65 -21.72
C ALA A 260 5.87 21.11 -21.88
N GLN A 261 5.50 22.26 -21.30
CA GLN A 261 4.19 22.88 -21.45
C GLN A 261 3.88 23.21 -22.92
N ALA A 262 4.84 23.75 -23.67
CA ALA A 262 4.65 24.05 -25.09
C ALA A 262 4.42 22.78 -25.95
N LYS A 263 5.11 21.68 -25.62
CA LYS A 263 4.95 20.39 -26.30
C LYS A 263 3.60 19.75 -25.97
N LEU A 264 3.22 19.77 -24.70
CA LEU A 264 1.91 19.29 -24.26
C LEU A 264 0.78 20.09 -24.91
N LEU A 265 0.90 21.42 -24.99
CA LEU A 265 -0.07 22.28 -25.66
C LEU A 265 -0.32 21.85 -27.11
N ARG A 266 0.75 21.60 -27.89
CA ARG A 266 0.62 21.16 -29.28
C ARG A 266 -0.15 19.85 -29.40
N ALA A 267 0.18 18.88 -28.54
CA ALA A 267 -0.51 17.58 -28.54
C ALA A 267 -2.00 17.69 -28.16
N ILE A 268 -2.35 18.61 -27.25
CA ILE A 268 -3.73 18.83 -26.81
C ILE A 268 -4.53 19.62 -27.86
N GLN A 269 -3.92 20.60 -28.53
CA GLN A 269 -4.60 21.46 -29.50
C GLN A 269 -5.08 20.69 -30.73
N ASP A 270 -4.22 19.87 -31.30
CA ASP A 270 -4.52 19.15 -32.55
C ASP A 270 -5.09 17.75 -32.31
N LEU A 271 -5.07 17.29 -31.04
CA LEU A 271 -5.31 15.88 -30.65
C LEU A 271 -4.57 14.93 -31.58
N ALA A 272 -3.34 15.31 -31.92
CA ALA A 272 -2.55 14.68 -32.93
C ALA A 272 -1.11 14.57 -32.42
N VAL A 273 -0.52 13.41 -32.62
CA VAL A 273 0.78 13.06 -32.07
C VAL A 273 1.68 12.58 -33.18
N GLU A 274 2.91 13.06 -33.17
CA GLU A 274 3.99 12.59 -34.02
C GLU A 274 5.02 11.90 -33.15
N ARG A 275 5.38 10.66 -33.49
CA ARG A 275 6.42 9.92 -32.77
C ARG A 275 7.77 10.57 -32.97
N VAL A 276 8.63 10.49 -31.95
CA VAL A 276 9.98 11.05 -32.03
C VAL A 276 10.77 10.32 -33.13
N GLY A 277 11.19 11.08 -34.15
CA GLY A 277 11.91 10.58 -35.32
C GLY A 277 11.03 10.05 -36.45
N GLY A 278 9.71 10.09 -36.29
CA GLY A 278 8.74 9.74 -37.34
C GLY A 278 8.46 10.90 -38.30
N GLN A 279 7.61 10.64 -39.29
CA GLN A 279 7.08 11.64 -40.24
C GLN A 279 5.53 11.56 -40.33
N GLY A 280 4.90 10.76 -39.47
CA GLY A 280 3.47 10.48 -39.49
C GLY A 280 2.77 11.09 -38.29
N THR A 281 1.80 11.97 -38.55
CA THR A 281 0.89 12.48 -37.52
C THR A 281 -0.28 11.52 -37.34
N GLN A 282 -0.49 11.03 -36.13
CA GLN A 282 -1.62 10.19 -35.75
C GLN A 282 -2.60 10.98 -34.90
N ARG A 283 -3.85 11.12 -35.37
CA ARG A 283 -4.94 11.69 -34.55
C ARG A 283 -5.39 10.67 -33.50
N VAL A 284 -5.68 11.16 -32.31
CA VAL A 284 -6.18 10.39 -31.18
C VAL A 284 -7.47 11.01 -30.66
N ASP A 285 -8.41 10.19 -30.23
CA ASP A 285 -9.65 10.66 -29.58
C ASP A 285 -9.58 10.34 -28.09
N ILE A 286 -9.16 11.33 -27.29
CA ILE A 286 -8.94 11.18 -25.86
C ILE A 286 -9.68 12.24 -25.06
N ARG A 287 -10.21 11.84 -23.90
CA ARG A 287 -10.61 12.79 -22.86
C ARG A 287 -9.42 13.10 -21.98
N ILE A 288 -9.22 14.37 -21.63
CA ILE A 288 -8.12 14.79 -20.75
C ILE A 288 -8.66 15.13 -19.37
N VAL A 289 -8.01 14.60 -18.34
CA VAL A 289 -8.20 15.00 -16.94
C VAL A 289 -6.83 15.40 -16.40
N ALA A 290 -6.66 16.66 -16.02
CA ALA A 290 -5.42 17.16 -15.43
C ALA A 290 -5.57 17.34 -13.93
N ALA A 291 -4.49 17.20 -13.17
CA ALA A 291 -4.45 17.41 -11.73
C ALA A 291 -3.24 18.25 -11.31
N THR A 292 -3.44 19.08 -10.30
CA THR A 292 -2.40 19.97 -9.76
C THR A 292 -2.55 20.11 -8.24
N ASN A 293 -1.43 20.38 -7.57
CA ASN A 293 -1.38 20.77 -6.15
C ASN A 293 -1.21 22.29 -5.95
N ARG A 294 -1.07 23.06 -7.03
CA ARG A 294 -0.92 24.52 -7.03
C ARG A 294 -1.97 25.15 -7.92
N SER A 295 -2.35 26.39 -7.60
CA SER A 295 -3.23 27.17 -8.48
C SER A 295 -2.52 27.50 -9.78
N LEU A 296 -2.95 26.90 -10.89
CA LEU A 296 -2.38 27.19 -12.21
C LEU A 296 -2.64 28.64 -12.62
N LYS A 297 -3.78 29.21 -12.21
CA LYS A 297 -4.10 30.62 -12.44
C LYS A 297 -3.04 31.55 -11.85
N SER A 298 -2.66 31.35 -10.59
CA SER A 298 -1.58 32.14 -9.97
C SER A 298 -0.23 31.93 -10.67
N MET A 299 0.07 30.69 -11.10
CA MET A 299 1.30 30.43 -11.85
C MET A 299 1.33 31.12 -13.22
N VAL A 300 0.18 31.29 -13.87
CA VAL A 300 0.05 32.09 -15.10
C VAL A 300 0.36 33.56 -14.82
N ASP A 301 -0.19 34.12 -13.74
CA ASP A 301 0.07 35.52 -13.34
C ASP A 301 1.57 35.76 -13.07
N HIS A 302 2.27 34.76 -12.53
CA HIS A 302 3.71 34.78 -12.29
C HIS A 302 4.58 34.32 -13.48
N ARG A 303 3.97 34.05 -14.65
CA ARG A 303 4.66 33.56 -15.88
C ARG A 303 5.43 32.24 -15.68
N LEU A 304 5.03 31.44 -14.69
CA LEU A 304 5.55 30.09 -14.44
C LEU A 304 4.73 29.01 -15.17
N PHE A 305 3.56 29.38 -15.67
CA PHE A 305 2.71 28.52 -16.47
C PHE A 305 2.17 29.27 -17.68
N ARG A 306 2.04 28.62 -18.82
CA ARG A 306 1.54 29.27 -20.04
C ARG A 306 0.03 29.47 -19.98
N ALA A 307 -0.43 30.68 -20.27
CA ALA A 307 -1.85 31.02 -20.30
C ALA A 307 -2.63 30.18 -21.33
N ASP A 308 -2.06 29.94 -22.50
CA ASP A 308 -2.70 29.15 -23.56
C ASP A 308 -2.95 27.69 -23.17
N LEU A 309 -2.02 27.06 -22.48
CA LEU A 309 -2.18 25.71 -21.92
C LEU A 309 -3.19 25.70 -20.77
N TYR A 310 -3.16 26.71 -19.89
CA TYR A 310 -4.12 26.82 -18.80
C TYR A 310 -5.56 26.82 -19.33
N TYR A 311 -5.88 27.63 -20.34
CA TYR A 311 -7.23 27.67 -20.91
C TYR A 311 -7.64 26.39 -21.65
N ARG A 312 -6.68 25.56 -22.10
CA ARG A 312 -6.98 24.24 -22.68
C ARG A 312 -7.21 23.15 -21.63
N LEU A 313 -6.58 23.27 -20.46
CA LEU A 313 -6.72 22.33 -19.34
C LEU A 313 -7.90 22.67 -18.41
N SER A 314 -8.19 23.96 -18.20
CA SER A 314 -9.26 24.45 -17.34
C SER A 314 -10.60 24.50 -18.11
N GLY A 315 -11.13 23.31 -18.43
CA GLY A 315 -12.48 23.18 -19.01
C GLY A 315 -13.54 23.22 -17.92
N VAL A 316 -13.47 22.27 -16.99
CA VAL A 316 -14.25 22.27 -15.74
C VAL A 316 -13.31 22.09 -14.56
N ASP A 317 -13.34 23.04 -13.63
CA ASP A 317 -12.50 22.99 -12.43
C ASP A 317 -13.23 22.25 -11.29
N ILE A 318 -12.56 21.26 -10.69
CA ILE A 318 -13.05 20.52 -9.53
C ILE A 318 -12.00 20.62 -8.42
N ARG A 319 -12.37 21.28 -7.32
CA ARG A 319 -11.58 21.30 -6.10
C ARG A 319 -11.82 20.02 -5.29
N VAL A 320 -10.76 19.29 -4.98
CA VAL A 320 -10.78 18.15 -4.07
C VAL A 320 -10.40 18.65 -2.67
N PRO A 321 -11.29 18.54 -1.66
CA PRO A 321 -11.02 19.07 -0.34
C PRO A 321 -9.89 18.31 0.35
N SER A 322 -9.09 19.05 1.11
CA SER A 322 -8.08 18.51 2.01
C SER A 322 -8.74 17.77 3.17
N LEU A 323 -8.01 16.84 3.79
CA LEU A 323 -8.54 16.01 4.86
C LEU A 323 -8.95 16.83 6.10
N ARG A 324 -8.23 17.92 6.39
CA ARG A 324 -8.57 18.87 7.46
C ARG A 324 -9.84 19.69 7.22
N GLU A 325 -10.29 19.83 5.97
CA GLU A 325 -11.58 20.46 5.64
C GLU A 325 -12.76 19.49 5.80
N ARG A 326 -12.47 18.18 5.94
CA ARG A 326 -13.44 17.10 6.09
C ARG A 326 -13.11 16.21 7.29
N ARG A 327 -12.78 16.82 8.45
CA ARG A 327 -12.34 16.09 9.66
C ARG A 327 -13.22 14.89 10.05
N PRO A 328 -14.57 14.94 9.99
CA PRO A 328 -15.39 13.77 10.32
C PRO A 328 -15.10 12.53 9.46
N ASP A 329 -14.65 12.70 8.22
CA ASP A 329 -14.33 11.60 7.30
C ASP A 329 -13.02 10.88 7.68
N ILE A 330 -12.18 11.45 8.56
CA ILE A 330 -10.91 10.84 9.00
C ILE A 330 -11.15 9.49 9.67
N VAL A 331 -12.15 9.40 10.54
CA VAL A 331 -12.45 8.16 11.28
C VAL A 331 -13.03 7.11 10.34
N GLU A 332 -13.87 7.52 9.39
CA GLU A 332 -14.44 6.64 8.35
C GLU A 332 -13.34 6.07 7.45
N LEU A 333 -12.40 6.92 7.01
CA LEU A 333 -11.22 6.52 6.25
C LEU A 333 -10.31 5.58 7.04
N ALA A 334 -10.06 5.88 8.31
CA ALA A 334 -9.23 5.03 9.17
C ALA A 334 -9.87 3.64 9.34
N ALA A 335 -11.18 3.57 9.56
CA ALA A 335 -11.92 2.31 9.63
C ALA A 335 -11.85 1.54 8.30
N TYR A 336 -11.98 2.24 7.16
CA TYR A 336 -11.83 1.64 5.83
C TYR A 336 -10.44 1.01 5.64
N PHE A 337 -9.37 1.72 6.02
CA PHE A 337 -8.02 1.18 5.93
C PHE A 337 -7.80 -0.01 6.86
N LEU A 338 -8.32 0.01 8.08
CA LEU A 338 -8.25 -1.13 9.00
C LEU A 338 -8.96 -2.36 8.43
N GLU A 339 -10.14 -2.19 7.84
CA GLU A 339 -10.89 -3.30 7.24
C GLU A 339 -10.13 -3.91 6.05
N ARG A 340 -9.40 -3.10 5.27
CA ARG A 340 -8.53 -3.60 4.19
C ARG A 340 -7.41 -4.52 4.69
N HIS A 341 -7.02 -4.39 5.97
CA HIS A 341 -6.02 -5.23 6.62
C HIS A 341 -6.61 -6.31 7.53
N ARG A 342 -7.92 -6.54 7.47
CA ARG A 342 -8.61 -7.52 8.33
C ARG A 342 -8.10 -8.95 8.19
N GLU A 343 -7.65 -9.35 6.99
CA GLU A 343 -7.02 -10.66 6.76
C GLU A 343 -5.70 -10.82 7.53
N VAL A 344 -5.04 -9.73 7.90
CA VAL A 344 -3.82 -9.74 8.73
C VAL A 344 -4.20 -9.77 10.21
N ARG A 345 -5.08 -8.86 10.63
CA ARG A 345 -5.58 -8.78 12.01
C ARG A 345 -6.87 -7.98 12.08
N VAL A 346 -7.82 -8.40 12.91
CA VAL A 346 -8.99 -7.59 13.26
C VAL A 346 -8.56 -6.58 14.31
N LEU A 347 -8.56 -5.29 13.93
CA LEU A 347 -8.08 -4.19 14.76
C LEU A 347 -9.14 -3.09 14.89
N HIS A 348 -9.16 -2.44 16.05
CA HIS A 348 -10.02 -1.29 16.33
C HIS A 348 -9.19 -0.13 16.87
N LEU A 349 -9.56 1.12 16.59
CA LEU A 349 -8.97 2.29 17.23
C LEU A 349 -9.57 2.49 18.63
N SER A 350 -8.73 2.73 19.64
CA SER A 350 -9.19 3.28 20.92
C SER A 350 -9.68 4.72 20.75
N GLU A 351 -10.47 5.22 21.70
CA GLU A 351 -10.98 6.60 21.64
C GLU A 351 -9.84 7.63 21.66
N GLY A 352 -8.79 7.40 22.46
CA GLY A 352 -7.61 8.28 22.46
C GLY A 352 -6.90 8.31 21.10
N ALA A 353 -6.78 7.17 20.43
CA ALA A 353 -6.25 7.12 19.06
C ALA A 353 -7.17 7.85 18.07
N ARG A 354 -8.50 7.71 18.17
CA ARG A 354 -9.46 8.43 17.31
C ARG A 354 -9.37 9.94 17.49
N ASP A 355 -9.33 10.42 18.73
CA ASP A 355 -9.23 11.84 19.04
C ASP A 355 -7.93 12.44 18.51
N ALA A 356 -6.81 11.73 18.65
CA ALA A 356 -5.54 12.14 18.07
C ALA A 356 -5.59 12.24 16.54
N LEU A 357 -6.21 11.27 15.86
CA LEU A 357 -6.40 11.33 14.41
C LEU A 357 -7.27 12.54 13.99
N LEU A 358 -8.31 12.89 14.76
CA LEU A 358 -9.18 14.04 14.47
C LEU A 358 -8.51 15.40 14.72
N LEU A 359 -7.57 15.45 15.66
CA LEU A 359 -6.89 16.68 16.04
C LEU A 359 -5.78 17.05 15.05
N HIS A 360 -5.07 16.06 14.49
CA HIS A 360 -4.00 16.26 13.53
C HIS A 360 -4.46 16.97 12.25
N ASP A 361 -3.58 17.79 11.66
CA ASP A 361 -3.91 18.62 10.49
C ASP A 361 -3.71 17.91 9.14
N TRP A 362 -3.08 16.73 9.14
CA TRP A 362 -2.87 15.87 7.97
C TRP A 362 -2.24 16.58 6.75
N PRO A 363 -1.01 17.11 6.86
CA PRO A 363 -0.33 17.76 5.74
C PRO A 363 -0.14 16.86 4.50
N GLY A 364 -0.04 15.54 4.68
CA GLY A 364 -0.01 14.54 3.61
C GLY A 364 -1.37 13.91 3.30
N ASN A 365 -2.45 14.46 3.85
CA ASN A 365 -3.85 14.08 3.61
C ASN A 365 -4.09 12.57 3.75
N VAL A 366 -4.87 11.98 2.83
CA VAL A 366 -5.28 10.56 2.90
C VAL A 366 -4.08 9.62 2.76
N ARG A 367 -3.07 10.01 1.98
CA ARG A 367 -1.83 9.22 1.82
C ARG A 367 -1.07 9.10 3.14
N GLU A 368 -0.99 10.17 3.92
CA GLU A 368 -0.38 10.13 5.25
C GLU A 368 -1.22 9.26 6.20
N LEU A 369 -2.54 9.44 6.22
CA LEU A 369 -3.44 8.64 7.04
C LEU A 369 -3.31 7.14 6.74
N GLU A 370 -3.31 6.73 5.46
CA GLU A 370 -3.11 5.33 5.06
C GLU A 370 -1.79 4.78 5.65
N ARG A 371 -0.69 5.54 5.53
CA ARG A 371 0.62 5.14 6.08
C ARG A 371 0.63 5.04 7.60
N VAL A 372 -0.02 5.97 8.29
CA VAL A 372 -0.14 5.96 9.75
C VAL A 372 -0.89 4.71 10.20
N ILE A 373 -2.01 4.38 9.55
CA ILE A 373 -2.81 3.20 9.87
C ILE A 373 -2.06 1.91 9.51
N GLU A 374 -1.42 1.81 8.33
CA GLU A 374 -0.59 0.66 7.95
C GLU A 374 0.49 0.37 9.00
N ARG A 375 1.15 1.43 9.50
CA ARG A 375 2.17 1.32 10.54
C ARG A 375 1.56 0.86 11.87
N ALA A 376 0.43 1.44 12.28
CA ALA A 376 -0.25 1.04 13.50
C ALA A 376 -0.68 -0.44 13.45
N VAL A 377 -1.20 -0.90 12.31
CA VAL A 377 -1.54 -2.32 12.06
C VAL A 377 -0.32 -3.23 12.23
N ALA A 378 0.86 -2.79 11.77
CA ALA A 378 2.09 -3.56 11.87
C ALA A 378 2.69 -3.61 13.29
N LEU A 379 2.48 -2.55 14.09
CA LEU A 379 3.09 -2.39 15.41
C LEU A 379 2.16 -2.74 16.58
N ALA A 380 0.85 -2.77 16.36
CA ALA A 380 -0.15 -2.99 17.41
C ALA A 380 0.19 -4.23 18.24
N GLY A 381 0.35 -4.04 19.55
CA GLY A 381 0.57 -5.13 20.50
C GLY A 381 -0.70 -5.91 20.83
N SER A 382 -1.87 -5.36 20.52
CA SER A 382 -3.18 -5.92 20.89
C SER A 382 -4.19 -5.85 19.72
N ALA A 383 -5.45 -6.22 19.99
CA ALA A 383 -6.56 -6.06 19.05
C ALA A 383 -7.07 -4.60 18.97
N VAL A 384 -6.57 -3.73 19.84
CA VAL A 384 -6.88 -2.29 19.89
C VAL A 384 -5.59 -1.51 19.60
N ILE A 385 -5.68 -0.59 18.65
CA ILE A 385 -4.65 0.41 18.36
C ILE A 385 -4.82 1.52 19.39
N GLU A 386 -3.84 1.62 20.27
CA GLU A 386 -3.79 2.66 21.29
C GLU A 386 -3.07 3.90 20.80
N LEU A 387 -3.13 4.98 21.58
CA LEU A 387 -2.44 6.23 21.26
C LEU A 387 -0.94 6.00 21.02
N ASP A 388 -0.30 5.13 21.81
CA ASP A 388 1.13 4.81 21.70
C ASP A 388 1.53 4.03 20.45
N ASP A 389 0.57 3.40 19.79
CA ASP A 389 0.80 2.72 18.50
C ASP A 389 0.85 3.73 17.34
N LEU A 390 0.40 4.98 17.55
CA LEU A 390 0.44 6.05 16.56
C LEU A 390 1.80 6.78 16.57
N PRO A 391 2.25 7.32 15.41
CA PRO A 391 3.46 8.14 15.36
C PRO A 391 3.39 9.36 16.28
N ALA A 392 4.54 9.74 16.86
CA ALA A 392 4.66 10.92 17.72
C ALA A 392 4.07 12.20 17.10
N ALA A 393 4.21 12.38 15.78
CA ALA A 393 3.66 13.52 15.07
C ALA A 393 2.11 13.59 15.09
N VAL A 394 1.43 12.44 15.21
CA VAL A 394 -0.05 12.34 15.23
C VAL A 394 -0.58 12.33 16.66
N ARG A 395 0.18 11.79 17.62
CA ARG A 395 -0.19 11.80 19.05
C ARG A 395 -0.42 13.20 19.59
N GLY A 396 0.19 14.22 18.98
CA GLY A 396 0.24 15.58 19.50
C GLY A 396 1.00 15.63 20.82
N GLU A 397 1.13 16.82 21.40
CA GLU A 397 1.43 16.92 22.83
C GLU A 397 0.18 16.40 23.56
N TYR A 398 0.34 15.41 24.46
CA TYR A 398 -0.77 14.79 25.23
C TYR A 398 -1.78 15.80 25.80
N GLU A 399 -1.31 17.01 26.09
CA GLU A 399 -2.10 18.17 26.49
C GLU A 399 -3.22 18.47 25.49
N ALA A 400 -2.96 18.56 24.19
CA ALA A 400 -3.95 18.97 23.19
C ALA A 400 -5.08 17.93 22.98
N VAL A 401 -4.79 16.64 23.19
CA VAL A 401 -5.79 15.55 23.14
C VAL A 401 -6.66 15.54 24.40
N LEU A 402 -6.09 15.83 25.57
CA LEU A 402 -6.82 15.89 26.84
C LEU A 402 -7.48 17.26 27.08
N MET A 403 -7.10 18.30 26.32
CA MET A 403 -7.58 19.67 26.48
C MET A 403 -9.11 19.82 26.39
N PRO A 404 -9.87 19.12 25.53
CA PRO A 404 -11.33 19.20 25.53
C PRO A 404 -11.94 18.76 26.87
N SER A 405 -11.42 17.69 27.48
CA SER A 405 -11.84 17.21 28.79
C SER A 405 -11.44 18.15 29.92
N ILE A 406 -10.24 18.74 29.84
CA ILE A 406 -9.76 19.77 30.78
C ILE A 406 -10.62 21.04 30.68
N ARG A 407 -10.94 21.52 29.47
CA ARG A 407 -11.80 22.70 29.23
C ARG A 407 -13.23 22.51 29.74
N ARG A 408 -13.77 21.29 29.62
CA ARG A 408 -15.08 20.92 30.17
C ARG A 408 -15.05 20.66 31.69
N ARG A 409 -13.89 20.83 32.34
CA ARG A 409 -13.66 20.55 33.78
C ARG A 409 -14.20 19.18 34.19
N GLU A 410 -13.99 18.20 33.33
CA GLU A 410 -14.56 16.88 33.55
C GLU A 410 -13.85 16.19 34.72
N THR A 411 -14.62 15.77 35.71
CA THR A 411 -14.08 14.98 36.81
C THR A 411 -13.78 13.55 36.35
N MET A 412 -12.89 12.86 37.07
CA MET A 412 -12.67 11.42 36.88
C MET A 412 -13.98 10.62 36.92
N ARG A 413 -14.95 11.11 37.70
CA ARG A 413 -16.29 10.52 37.77
C ARG A 413 -17.08 10.74 36.50
N ALA A 414 -17.06 11.93 35.90
CA ALA A 414 -17.70 12.22 34.61
C ALA A 414 -17.10 11.41 33.45
N TRP A 415 -15.78 11.22 33.49
CA TRP A 415 -15.06 10.38 32.52
C TRP A 415 -15.43 8.90 32.69
N GLY A 416 -15.35 8.38 33.92
CA GLY A 416 -15.76 7.00 34.24
C GLY A 416 -17.24 6.71 33.95
N SER A 417 -18.13 7.70 34.08
CA SER A 417 -19.56 7.55 33.81
C SER A 417 -19.87 7.35 32.32
N ARG A 418 -19.18 8.08 31.44
CA ARG A 418 -19.30 7.90 29.99
C ARG A 418 -18.74 6.55 29.56
N TYR A 419 -17.58 6.18 30.09
CA TYR A 419 -16.99 4.86 29.85
C TYR A 419 -17.92 3.73 30.32
N ALA A 420 -18.50 3.85 31.51
CA ALA A 420 -19.44 2.86 32.05
C ALA A 420 -20.72 2.72 31.19
N ARG A 421 -21.28 3.80 30.64
CA ARG A 421 -22.44 3.76 29.73
C ARG A 421 -22.11 3.09 28.41
N LEU A 422 -20.95 3.38 27.83
CA LEU A 422 -20.49 2.74 26.60
C LEU A 422 -20.36 1.22 26.78
N VAL A 423 -19.73 0.78 27.87
CA VAL A 423 -19.60 -0.66 28.17
C VAL A 423 -20.96 -1.29 28.49
N TYR A 424 -21.87 -0.54 29.11
CA TYR A 424 -23.24 -0.98 29.36
C TYR A 424 -24.04 -1.25 28.07
N GLU A 425 -23.96 -0.34 27.10
CA GLU A 425 -24.59 -0.49 25.78
C GLU A 425 -23.97 -1.67 25.01
N ARG A 426 -22.65 -1.82 25.05
CA ARG A 426 -21.94 -2.93 24.38
C ARG A 426 -22.25 -4.30 24.99
N CYS A 427 -22.62 -4.34 26.28
CA CYS A 427 -23.12 -5.53 26.95
C CYS A 427 -24.63 -5.76 26.73
N GLY A 428 -25.26 -5.03 25.79
CA GLY A 428 -26.69 -5.18 25.48
C GLY A 428 -27.62 -4.79 26.64
N GLY A 429 -27.17 -3.89 27.52
CA GLY A 429 -27.94 -3.49 28.70
C GLY A 429 -27.83 -4.47 29.88
N ASN A 430 -26.90 -5.43 29.85
CA ASN A 430 -26.69 -6.36 30.96
C ASN A 430 -25.74 -5.78 32.03
N LYS A 431 -26.31 -5.19 33.09
CA LYS A 431 -25.54 -4.57 34.19
C LYS A 431 -24.55 -5.51 34.89
N ARG A 432 -24.88 -6.80 35.04
CA ARG A 432 -23.99 -7.76 35.73
C ARG A 432 -22.76 -8.06 34.87
N GLU A 433 -22.97 -8.23 33.57
CA GLU A 433 -21.88 -8.43 32.62
C GLU A 433 -21.03 -7.17 32.48
N THR A 434 -21.66 -5.99 32.43
CA THR A 434 -20.96 -4.70 32.42
C THR A 434 -20.09 -4.51 33.65
N ALA A 435 -20.59 -4.82 34.85
CA ALA A 435 -19.82 -4.71 36.09
C ALA A 435 -18.60 -5.66 36.09
N ARG A 436 -18.81 -6.90 35.61
CA ARG A 436 -17.76 -7.91 35.44
C ARG A 436 -16.68 -7.47 34.45
N VAL A 437 -17.09 -6.92 33.30
CA VAL A 437 -16.18 -6.43 32.24
C VAL A 437 -15.39 -5.20 32.71
N LEU A 438 -16.03 -4.30 33.45
CA LEU A 438 -15.39 -3.11 34.00
C LEU A 438 -14.53 -3.39 35.24
N GLY A 439 -14.62 -4.60 35.83
CA GLY A 439 -13.91 -4.93 37.06
C GLY A 439 -14.36 -4.11 38.28
N ILE A 440 -15.59 -3.59 38.26
CA ILE A 440 -16.15 -2.76 39.35
C ILE A 440 -17.36 -3.45 39.97
N THR A 441 -17.68 -3.08 41.21
CA THR A 441 -18.88 -3.61 41.85
C THR A 441 -20.14 -3.17 41.11
N TYR A 442 -21.21 -3.95 41.23
CA TYR A 442 -22.52 -3.60 40.67
C TYR A 442 -23.01 -2.24 41.22
N HIS A 443 -22.72 -1.95 42.48
CA HIS A 443 -23.06 -0.69 43.13
C HIS A 443 -22.29 0.49 42.49
N THR A 444 -20.98 0.34 42.30
CA THR A 444 -20.12 1.33 41.62
C THR A 444 -20.57 1.58 40.19
N LEU A 445 -20.90 0.52 39.43
CA LEU A 445 -21.47 0.68 38.09
C LEU A 445 -22.77 1.48 38.12
N ASN A 446 -23.69 1.14 39.01
CA ASN A 446 -24.98 1.82 39.11
C ASN A 446 -24.80 3.30 39.50
N SER A 447 -23.78 3.61 40.31
CA SER A 447 -23.37 4.96 40.65
C SER A 447 -22.86 5.75 39.43
N TYR A 448 -22.02 5.14 38.60
CA TYR A 448 -21.55 5.72 37.32
C TYR A 448 -22.68 5.90 36.29
N LEU A 449 -23.61 4.94 36.18
CA LEU A 449 -24.75 5.03 35.25
C LEU A 449 -25.79 6.09 35.65
N ARG A 450 -25.85 6.45 36.94
CA ARG A 450 -26.75 7.50 37.47
C ARG A 450 -26.14 8.90 37.39
N PHE A 451 -24.83 9.01 37.20
CA PHE A 451 -24.14 10.29 37.12
C PHE A 451 -24.53 11.03 35.82
N PRO A 452 -24.91 12.32 35.86
CA PRO A 452 -25.30 13.08 34.68
C PRO A 452 -24.11 13.31 33.75
N VAL A 453 -24.33 13.18 32.43
CA VAL A 453 -23.26 13.28 31.42
C VAL A 453 -22.74 14.73 31.27
N ASP A 454 -23.53 15.72 31.67
CA ASP A 454 -23.23 17.16 31.56
C ASP A 454 -23.14 17.87 32.93
N ALA A 455 -22.86 17.13 34.00
CA ALA A 455 -22.72 17.69 35.34
C ALA A 455 -21.50 18.63 35.41
N PRO A 456 -21.67 19.94 35.69
CA PRO A 456 -20.54 20.85 35.89
C PRO A 456 -19.75 20.45 37.13
N ALA A 457 -18.45 20.73 37.16
CA ALA A 457 -17.53 20.35 38.24
C ALA A 457 -18.07 20.65 39.66
N ASP A 458 -18.86 21.72 39.82
CA ASP A 458 -19.44 22.17 41.09
C ASP A 458 -20.53 21.22 41.64
N THR A 459 -21.09 20.30 40.85
CA THR A 459 -22.08 19.32 41.33
C THR A 459 -21.48 18.12 42.05
N ALA A 460 -20.15 17.98 42.07
CA ALA A 460 -19.47 16.89 42.76
C ALA A 460 -19.24 17.16 44.27
N GLU A 461 -19.36 18.41 44.72
CA GLU A 461 -19.15 18.79 46.14
C GLU A 461 -20.38 18.51 47.03
N ASP A 462 -21.59 18.42 46.46
CA ASP A 462 -22.85 18.31 47.21
C ASP A 462 -23.40 16.87 47.36
N MET A 463 -22.63 15.83 47.00
CA MET A 463 -23.06 14.44 47.15
C MET A 463 -22.23 13.70 48.20
N PRO A 464 -22.85 13.04 49.20
CA PRO A 464 -22.11 12.37 50.26
C PRO A 464 -21.23 11.27 49.69
N VAL A 465 -19.95 11.32 50.05
CA VAL A 465 -18.99 10.24 49.85
C VAL A 465 -19.37 9.16 50.86
N GLU A 466 -20.19 8.18 50.47
CA GLU A 466 -20.39 7.00 51.32
C GLU A 466 -19.10 6.16 51.30
N ASP A 467 -18.63 5.88 52.52
CA ASP A 467 -17.35 5.28 52.87
C ASP A 467 -17.08 3.95 52.17
N ILE A 468 -15.87 3.81 51.63
CA ILE A 468 -15.27 2.53 51.29
C ILE A 468 -14.51 2.07 52.53
N GLU A 469 -15.18 1.37 53.45
CA GLU A 469 -14.50 0.60 54.49
C GLU A 469 -15.01 -0.84 54.59
N ALA A 470 -14.03 -1.74 54.53
CA ALA A 470 -13.93 -3.08 55.11
C ALA A 470 -14.92 -4.19 54.69
N SER A 471 -14.39 -5.18 53.95
CA SER A 471 -14.62 -6.59 54.29
C SER A 471 -13.43 -7.43 53.80
N ASP A 472 -12.44 -7.56 54.67
CA ASP A 472 -11.42 -8.61 54.63
C ASP A 472 -11.56 -9.36 55.96
N GLU A 473 -12.24 -10.51 55.98
CA GLU A 473 -12.00 -11.58 56.95
C GLU A 473 -12.66 -12.91 56.49
N ALA A 474 -11.91 -13.98 56.71
CA ALA A 474 -12.04 -15.34 56.20
C ALA A 474 -13.25 -16.14 56.75
N ASP A 475 -13.71 -17.19 56.06
CA ASP A 475 -13.22 -18.56 56.29
C ASP A 475 -13.86 -19.64 55.39
N PRO A 476 -13.23 -20.84 55.26
CA PRO A 476 -13.56 -21.89 54.30
C PRO A 476 -14.30 -23.10 54.91
N VAL A 477 -14.79 -23.98 54.02
CA VAL A 477 -15.22 -25.39 54.24
C VAL A 477 -16.48 -25.65 55.10
N ALA A 478 -17.53 -26.16 54.45
CA ALA A 478 -18.19 -27.42 54.84
C ALA A 478 -19.16 -27.90 53.75
N ALA A 479 -18.87 -29.09 53.24
CA ALA A 479 -19.78 -29.94 52.48
C ALA A 479 -20.77 -30.65 53.42
N ALA A 480 -21.81 -31.23 52.80
CA ALA A 480 -22.79 -32.19 53.33
C ALA A 480 -24.02 -31.62 54.05
N SER A 481 -25.12 -31.42 53.30
CA SER A 481 -26.24 -32.37 53.16
C SER A 481 -27.31 -31.80 52.23
#